data_AF-A0A6V7HYR7-F1
#
_entry.id   AF-A0A6V7HYR7-F1
#
_cell.length_a   1.000
_cell.length_b   1.000
_cell.length_c   1.000
_cell.angle_alpha   90.00
_cell.angle_beta   90.00
_cell.angle_gamma   90.00
#
_symmetry.space_group_name_H-M   'P 1'
#
loop_
_entity.id
_entity.type
_entity.pdbx_description
1 polymer ?
#
loop_
_entity_poly.entity_id
_entity_poly.type
_entity_poly.pdbx_seq_one_letter_code
_entity_poly.pdbx_strand_id
1 'polypeptide(L)'
;KILDQLCIELCKNLGTIDDTEIEIRETFNILTDATMTQAHNIFNNSLKTKLNNASWILGRLKAEQIVANTPGIGDEKFRESLKDKERSLCRQLSYSIQTLQTLANANIEPGSNTDLTFKNLHHLYNIVNNLTKYFSAKSTPQNPAFQAVKFIQVVQLAGKPLKTAFYNLVTSTEEKQNSGRKTDAVALKNKVLKETKFIPKVIYEIEQFNKEILVLGKKSGVPLDSYVKHSITRDFRIKHPQLVEGLERLDPSQ
;
A
#
# COMPACT_ATOMS: atom_id res chain seq x y z
N LYS A 1 -4.19 15.39 -3.73
CA LYS A 1 -5.45 15.92 -4.30
C LYS A 1 -5.39 15.84 -5.83
N ILE A 2 -4.69 16.72 -6.54
CA ILE A 2 -4.59 16.64 -8.02
C ILE A 2 -4.01 15.30 -8.50
N LEU A 3 -2.89 14.84 -7.91
CA LEU A 3 -2.31 13.53 -8.27
C LEU A 3 -3.29 12.36 -8.08
N ASP A 4 -4.14 12.46 -7.07
CA ASP A 4 -5.11 11.40 -6.73
C ASP A 4 -6.23 11.36 -7.77
N GLN A 5 -6.76 12.53 -8.15
CA GLN A 5 -7.75 12.67 -9.23
C GLN A 5 -7.19 12.19 -10.58
N LEU A 6 -5.95 12.53 -10.90
CA LEU A 6 -5.25 12.04 -12.10
C LEU A 6 -5.07 10.52 -12.10
N CYS A 7 -4.78 9.92 -10.94
CA CYS A 7 -4.65 8.46 -10.82
C CYS A 7 -6.01 7.76 -10.97
N ILE A 8 -7.07 8.36 -10.45
CA ILE A 8 -8.46 7.87 -10.58
C ILE A 8 -8.87 7.82 -12.05
N GLU A 9 -8.70 8.91 -12.81
CA GLU A 9 -8.99 8.94 -14.24
C GLU A 9 -8.12 7.94 -15.02
N LEU A 10 -6.82 7.88 -14.70
CA LEU A 10 -5.92 6.91 -15.31
C LEU A 10 -6.38 5.46 -15.10
N CYS A 11 -6.81 5.11 -13.89
CA CYS A 11 -7.29 3.75 -13.61
C CYS A 11 -8.59 3.43 -14.32
N LYS A 12 -9.51 4.39 -14.43
CA LYS A 12 -10.72 4.17 -15.23
C LYS A 12 -10.40 3.92 -16.70
N ASN A 13 -9.48 4.70 -17.29
CA ASN A 13 -9.17 4.58 -18.71
C ASN A 13 -8.35 3.33 -19.05
N LEU A 14 -7.49 2.87 -18.13
CA LEU A 14 -6.78 1.59 -18.28
C LEU A 14 -7.64 0.38 -17.92
N GLY A 15 -8.71 0.58 -17.16
CA GLY A 15 -9.49 -0.45 -16.49
C GLY A 15 -8.93 -0.80 -15.10
N THR A 16 -9.76 -1.47 -14.30
CA THR A 16 -9.46 -1.89 -12.93
C THR A 16 -9.27 -3.39 -12.83
N ILE A 17 -8.45 -3.84 -11.87
CA ILE A 17 -8.24 -5.28 -11.62
C ILE A 17 -9.40 -5.89 -10.82
N ASP A 18 -10.02 -5.12 -9.92
CA ASP A 18 -11.03 -5.61 -8.97
C ASP A 18 -12.47 -5.24 -9.33
N ASP A 19 -12.74 -4.92 -10.61
CA ASP A 19 -14.06 -4.50 -11.13
C ASP A 19 -14.73 -3.35 -10.35
N THR A 20 -13.96 -2.59 -9.56
CA THR A 20 -14.52 -1.49 -8.76
C THR A 20 -14.96 -0.35 -9.67
N GLU A 21 -16.22 0.07 -9.55
CA GLU A 21 -16.72 1.26 -10.23
C GLU A 21 -15.97 2.52 -9.74
N ILE A 22 -15.28 3.19 -10.65
CA ILE A 22 -14.54 4.42 -10.37
C ILE A 22 -15.35 5.64 -10.84
N GLU A 23 -15.84 6.42 -9.90
CA GLU A 23 -16.43 7.74 -10.18
C GLU A 23 -15.35 8.77 -10.54
N ILE A 24 -15.46 9.39 -11.71
CA ILE A 24 -14.61 10.51 -12.13
C ILE A 24 -15.30 11.81 -11.72
N ARG A 25 -14.55 12.67 -11.03
CA ARG A 25 -15.00 14.04 -10.69
C ARG A 25 -14.55 15.08 -11.70
N GLU A 26 -13.39 14.88 -12.30
CA GLU A 26 -12.72 15.81 -13.23
C GLU A 26 -11.97 15.01 -14.29
N THR A 27 -11.98 15.49 -15.54
CA THR A 27 -11.27 14.88 -16.67
C THR A 27 -10.08 15.74 -17.09
N PHE A 28 -8.96 15.10 -17.42
CA PHE A 28 -7.71 15.76 -17.77
C PHE A 28 -7.29 15.38 -19.19
N ASN A 29 -7.33 16.33 -20.12
CA ASN A 29 -6.98 16.15 -21.54
C ASN A 29 -5.56 15.58 -21.80
N ILE A 30 -4.68 15.61 -20.81
CA ILE A 30 -3.33 15.04 -20.89
C ILE A 30 -3.33 13.49 -20.85
N LEU A 31 -4.41 12.88 -20.37
CA LEU A 31 -4.58 11.44 -20.28
C LEU A 31 -5.32 10.92 -21.51
N THR A 32 -4.55 10.39 -22.46
CA THR A 32 -5.01 9.76 -23.71
C THR A 32 -4.50 8.33 -23.78
N ASP A 33 -5.06 7.48 -24.64
CA ASP A 33 -4.61 6.08 -24.79
C ASP A 33 -3.10 5.98 -25.08
N ALA A 34 -2.54 6.94 -25.80
CA ALA A 34 -1.10 7.01 -26.10
C ALA A 34 -0.23 7.39 -24.89
N THR A 35 -0.78 8.09 -23.89
CA THR A 35 -0.03 8.64 -22.75
C THR A 35 -0.25 7.86 -21.44
N MET A 36 -1.28 7.01 -21.32
CA MET A 36 -1.63 6.32 -20.06
C MET A 36 -0.47 5.57 -19.41
N THR A 37 0.24 4.75 -20.17
CA THR A 37 1.35 3.94 -19.65
C THR A 37 2.50 4.81 -19.15
N GLN A 38 2.75 5.95 -19.81
CA GLN A 38 3.77 6.91 -19.41
C GLN A 38 3.31 7.72 -18.19
N ALA A 39 2.04 8.13 -18.15
CA ALA A 39 1.42 8.81 -17.03
C ALA A 39 1.49 7.94 -15.75
N HIS A 40 1.19 6.65 -15.85
CA HIS A 40 1.31 5.72 -14.72
C HIS A 40 2.74 5.67 -14.16
N ASN A 41 3.75 5.67 -15.04
CA ASN A 41 5.15 5.71 -14.65
C ASN A 41 5.50 7.02 -13.93
N ILE A 42 5.08 8.15 -14.48
CA ILE A 42 5.28 9.48 -13.90
C ILE A 42 4.62 9.58 -12.53
N PHE A 43 3.39 9.08 -12.38
CA PHE A 43 2.66 9.10 -11.11
C PHE A 43 3.34 8.23 -10.06
N ASN A 44 3.83 7.04 -10.44
CA ASN A 44 4.64 6.20 -9.55
C ASN A 44 5.94 6.90 -9.12
N ASN A 45 6.61 7.63 -10.01
CA ASN A 45 7.81 8.38 -9.64
C ASN A 45 7.50 9.59 -8.75
N SER A 46 6.39 10.29 -8.99
CA SER A 46 5.90 11.36 -8.11
C SER A 46 5.60 10.83 -6.71
N LEU A 47 4.93 9.68 -6.64
CA LEU A 47 4.64 9.00 -5.38
C LEU A 47 5.93 8.54 -4.68
N LYS A 48 6.89 7.97 -5.40
CA LYS A 48 8.21 7.61 -4.85
C LYS A 48 8.87 8.80 -4.16
N THR A 49 8.86 9.97 -4.79
CA THR A 49 9.41 11.20 -4.20
C THR A 49 8.65 11.60 -2.92
N LYS A 50 7.32 11.50 -2.92
CA LYS A 50 6.50 11.74 -1.71
C LYS A 50 6.84 10.76 -0.58
N LEU A 51 7.04 9.48 -0.89
CA LEU A 51 7.42 8.46 0.10
C LEU A 51 8.82 8.70 0.65
N ASN A 52 9.80 9.08 -0.19
CA ASN A 52 11.14 9.47 0.27
C ASN A 52 11.07 10.64 1.26
N ASN A 53 10.28 11.65 0.95
CA ASN A 53 10.08 12.80 1.84
C ASN A 53 9.41 12.37 3.17
N ALA A 54 8.41 11.50 3.12
CA ALA A 54 7.75 10.95 4.31
C ALA A 54 8.73 10.15 5.19
N SER A 55 9.59 9.34 4.58
CA SER A 55 10.65 8.60 5.27
C SER A 55 11.63 9.53 5.98
N TRP A 56 12.07 10.60 5.30
CA TRP A 56 12.95 11.60 5.88
C TRP A 56 12.30 12.38 7.03
N ILE A 57 11.04 12.80 6.86
CA ILE A 57 10.27 13.46 7.92
C ILE A 57 10.14 12.54 9.13
N LEU A 58 9.87 11.25 8.94
CA LEU A 58 9.81 10.27 10.03
C LEU A 58 11.16 10.16 10.76
N GLY A 59 12.28 10.16 10.04
CA GLY A 59 13.62 10.22 10.65
C GLY A 59 13.79 11.46 11.54
N ARG A 60 13.33 12.62 11.08
CA ARG A 60 13.33 13.85 11.88
C ARG A 60 12.42 13.79 13.09
N LEU A 61 11.20 13.27 12.95
CA LEU A 61 10.27 13.10 14.08
C LEU A 61 10.86 12.21 15.17
N LYS A 62 11.58 11.14 14.78
CA LYS A 62 12.30 10.29 15.73
C LYS A 62 13.36 11.08 16.52
N ALA A 63 14.15 11.91 15.83
CA ALA A 63 15.15 12.76 16.48
C ALA A 63 14.52 13.83 17.39
N GLU A 64 13.49 14.53 16.92
CA GLU A 64 12.77 15.53 17.72
C GLU A 64 12.09 14.90 18.94
N GLN A 65 11.56 13.68 18.83
CA GLN A 65 10.99 12.96 19.97
C GLN A 65 12.03 12.62 21.05
N ILE A 66 13.28 12.33 20.67
CA ILE A 66 14.36 12.13 21.65
C ILE A 66 14.57 13.43 22.44
N VAL A 67 14.64 14.58 21.75
CA VAL A 67 14.78 15.90 22.38
C VAL A 67 13.58 16.21 23.28
N ALA A 68 12.35 15.91 22.85
CA ALA A 68 11.14 16.12 23.65
C ALA A 68 11.14 15.33 24.98
N ASN A 69 11.83 14.19 24.99
CA ASN A 69 11.96 13.32 26.15
C ASN A 69 13.15 13.70 27.05
N THR A 70 14.05 14.58 26.60
CA THR A 70 15.18 15.05 27.42
C THR A 70 14.67 15.98 28.53
N PRO A 71 14.94 15.66 29.81
CA PRO A 71 14.53 16.49 30.94
C PRO A 71 15.06 17.93 30.81
N GLY A 72 14.19 18.92 31.04
CA GLY A 72 14.56 20.34 31.02
C GLY A 72 14.68 20.99 29.64
N ILE A 73 14.53 20.24 28.54
CA ILE A 73 14.63 20.77 27.16
C ILE A 73 13.26 20.80 26.47
N GLY A 74 12.49 19.73 26.57
CA GLY A 74 11.19 19.61 25.90
C GLY A 74 10.10 20.40 26.61
N ASP A 75 9.87 21.65 26.20
CA ASP A 75 8.72 22.44 26.66
C ASP A 75 7.39 21.97 26.02
N GLU A 76 6.26 22.42 26.56
CA GLU A 76 4.94 22.00 26.08
C GLU A 76 4.67 22.46 24.64
N LYS A 77 5.18 23.65 24.27
CA LYS A 77 5.04 24.19 22.90
C LYS A 77 5.76 23.31 21.88
N PHE A 78 6.94 22.80 22.22
CA PHE A 78 7.69 21.89 21.38
C PHE A 78 6.95 20.56 21.19
N ARG A 79 6.37 20.01 22.26
CA ARG A 79 5.57 18.79 22.20
C ARG A 79 4.33 18.94 21.33
N GLU A 80 3.65 20.08 21.40
CA GLU A 80 2.49 20.34 20.55
C GLU A 80 2.88 20.51 19.08
N SER A 81 3.96 21.26 18.80
CA SER A 81 4.53 21.37 17.45
C SER A 81 4.91 20.00 16.87
N LEU A 82 5.46 19.11 17.69
CA LEU A 82 5.80 17.74 17.29
C LEU A 82 4.54 16.93 16.92
N LYS A 83 3.46 17.02 17.71
CA LYS A 83 2.17 16.38 17.38
C LYS A 83 1.58 16.90 16.06
N ASP A 84 1.72 18.19 15.77
CA ASP A 84 1.24 18.75 14.50
C ASP A 84 2.02 18.23 13.29
N LYS A 85 3.35 18.07 13.43
CA LYS A 85 4.18 17.43 12.40
C LYS A 85 3.81 15.96 12.20
N GLU A 86 3.56 15.22 13.29
CA GLU A 86 3.07 13.83 13.23
C GLU A 86 1.74 13.72 12.51
N ARG A 87 0.79 14.62 12.84
CA ARG A 87 -0.53 14.69 12.18
C ARG A 87 -0.39 14.99 10.69
N SER A 88 0.49 15.92 10.34
CA SER A 88 0.79 16.25 8.95
C SER A 88 1.36 15.04 8.20
N LEU A 89 2.32 14.32 8.77
CA LEU A 89 2.87 13.09 8.19
C LEU A 89 1.80 12.02 7.99
N CYS A 90 0.96 11.77 9.01
CA CYS A 90 -0.11 10.77 8.90
C CYS A 90 -1.09 11.13 7.77
N ARG A 91 -1.48 12.41 7.66
CA ARG A 91 -2.35 12.88 6.59
C ARG A 91 -1.72 12.70 5.20
N GLN A 92 -0.43 13.03 5.04
CA GLN A 92 0.28 12.83 3.78
C GLN A 92 0.41 11.35 3.42
N LEU A 93 0.66 10.48 4.40
CA LEU A 93 0.68 9.04 4.21
C LEU A 93 -0.69 8.50 3.82
N SER A 94 -1.79 8.95 4.44
CA SER A 94 -3.14 8.55 4.02
C SER A 94 -3.40 8.85 2.55
N TYR A 95 -3.06 10.05 2.07
CA TYR A 95 -3.19 10.36 0.65
C TYR A 95 -2.27 9.50 -0.23
N SER A 96 -1.05 9.23 0.24
CA SER A 96 -0.09 8.42 -0.53
C SER A 96 -0.53 6.96 -0.62
N ILE A 97 -1.16 6.42 0.43
CA ILE A 97 -1.74 5.07 0.45
C ILE A 97 -2.90 4.98 -0.54
N GLN A 98 -3.83 5.94 -0.52
CA GLN A 98 -4.97 5.95 -1.43
C GLN A 98 -4.53 6.01 -2.90
N THR A 99 -3.63 6.95 -3.23
CA THR A 99 -3.07 7.05 -4.58
C THR A 99 -2.34 5.77 -4.98
N LEU A 100 -1.58 5.14 -4.07
CA LEU A 100 -0.91 3.87 -4.37
C LEU A 100 -1.89 2.71 -4.55
N GLN A 101 -2.98 2.68 -3.77
CA GLN A 101 -4.04 1.68 -3.92
C GLN A 101 -4.67 1.81 -5.30
N THR A 102 -4.99 3.02 -5.73
CA THR A 102 -5.50 3.32 -7.08
C THR A 102 -4.52 2.83 -8.15
N LEU A 103 -3.24 3.23 -8.07
CA LEU A 103 -2.21 2.77 -9.01
C LEU A 103 -2.03 1.24 -9.03
N ALA A 104 -2.09 0.59 -7.86
CA ALA A 104 -2.00 -0.86 -7.76
C ALA A 104 -3.21 -1.58 -8.36
N ASN A 105 -4.35 -0.91 -8.46
CA ASN A 105 -5.56 -1.45 -9.08
C ASN A 105 -5.65 -1.16 -10.59
N ALA A 106 -4.71 -0.40 -11.16
CA ALA A 106 -4.70 -0.12 -12.59
C ALA A 106 -4.40 -1.40 -13.40
N ASN A 107 -5.22 -1.68 -14.41
CA ASN A 107 -5.02 -2.80 -15.31
C ASN A 107 -3.87 -2.52 -16.30
N ILE A 108 -2.65 -2.85 -15.90
CA ILE A 108 -1.42 -2.56 -16.66
C ILE A 108 -0.71 -3.85 -17.05
N GLU A 109 0.00 -3.82 -18.17
CA GLU A 109 0.83 -4.95 -18.61
C GLU A 109 2.05 -5.16 -17.70
N PRO A 110 2.37 -6.42 -17.35
CA PRO A 110 3.55 -6.75 -16.56
C PRO A 110 4.84 -6.17 -17.15
N GLY A 111 5.66 -5.54 -16.31
CA GLY A 111 6.94 -5.00 -16.72
C GLY A 111 7.46 -3.91 -15.78
N SER A 112 8.13 -2.90 -16.33
CA SER A 112 8.76 -1.83 -15.53
C SER A 112 7.75 -1.04 -14.68
N ASN A 113 6.55 -0.81 -15.19
CA ASN A 113 5.50 -0.05 -14.50
C ASN A 113 4.93 -0.78 -13.28
N THR A 114 4.67 -2.09 -13.40
CA THR A 114 4.23 -2.90 -12.26
C THR A 114 5.36 -3.08 -11.24
N ASP A 115 6.62 -3.25 -11.68
CA ASP A 115 7.79 -3.31 -10.78
C ASP A 115 7.97 -2.00 -9.98
N LEU A 116 7.75 -0.83 -10.59
CA LEU A 116 7.75 0.45 -9.86
C LEU A 116 6.65 0.51 -8.79
N THR A 117 5.47 -0.03 -9.10
CA THR A 117 4.35 -0.10 -8.15
C THR A 117 4.68 -1.01 -6.97
N PHE A 118 5.25 -2.20 -7.23
CA PHE A 118 5.72 -3.10 -6.16
C PHE A 118 6.85 -2.49 -5.31
N LYS A 119 7.77 -1.74 -5.92
CA LYS A 119 8.80 -0.98 -5.18
C LYS A 119 8.19 0.06 -4.26
N ASN A 120 7.20 0.82 -4.74
CA ASN A 120 6.49 1.82 -3.95
C ASN A 120 5.69 1.17 -2.81
N LEU A 121 5.04 0.03 -3.05
CA LEU A 121 4.35 -0.76 -2.01
C LEU A 121 5.34 -1.19 -0.93
N HIS A 122 6.48 -1.75 -1.31
CA HIS A 122 7.52 -2.16 -0.36
C HIS A 122 8.01 -0.96 0.48
N HIS A 123 8.31 0.17 -0.18
CA HIS A 123 8.77 1.37 0.51
C HIS A 123 7.73 1.94 1.47
N LEU A 124 6.46 2.01 1.05
CA LEU A 124 5.36 2.49 1.87
C LEU A 124 5.18 1.62 3.12
N TYR A 125 5.07 0.29 2.98
CA TYR A 125 4.91 -0.59 4.14
C TYR A 125 6.12 -0.49 5.08
N ASN A 126 7.33 -0.32 4.56
CA ASN A 126 8.51 -0.06 5.40
C ASN A 126 8.39 1.25 6.20
N ILE A 127 7.89 2.34 5.60
CA ILE A 127 7.64 3.61 6.28
C ILE A 127 6.57 3.43 7.36
N VAL A 128 5.44 2.80 7.02
CA VAL A 128 4.34 2.57 7.95
C VAL A 128 4.81 1.68 9.12
N ASN A 129 5.62 0.66 8.89
CA ASN A 129 6.25 -0.16 9.93
C ASN A 129 7.10 0.68 10.89
N ASN A 130 7.94 1.54 10.33
CA ASN A 130 8.76 2.45 11.13
C ASN A 130 7.92 3.46 11.92
N LEU A 131 6.80 3.91 11.36
CA LEU A 131 5.86 4.81 12.03
C LEU A 131 5.09 4.10 13.14
N THR A 132 4.67 2.85 12.93
CA THR A 132 4.06 2.00 13.97
C THR A 132 5.03 1.79 15.13
N LYS A 133 6.30 1.49 14.85
CA LYS A 133 7.35 1.37 15.87
C LYS A 133 7.57 2.67 16.63
N TYR A 134 7.58 3.80 15.91
CA TYR A 134 7.67 5.13 16.53
C TYR A 134 6.54 5.38 17.52
N PHE A 135 5.28 5.14 17.12
CA PHE A 135 4.14 5.28 18.01
C PHE A 135 4.09 4.23 19.12
N SER A 136 4.58 3.02 18.87
CA SER A 136 4.73 1.98 19.89
C SER A 136 5.70 2.43 20.97
N ALA A 137 6.84 3.02 20.60
CA ALA A 137 7.79 3.58 21.57
C ALA A 137 7.19 4.76 22.36
N LYS A 138 6.42 5.63 21.69
CA LYS A 138 5.84 6.84 22.28
C LYS A 138 4.58 6.60 23.13
N SER A 139 3.85 5.51 22.91
CA SER A 139 2.54 5.26 23.54
C SER A 139 2.65 4.43 24.83
N THR A 140 1.71 4.67 25.74
CA THR A 140 1.48 3.88 26.96
C THR A 140 0.00 3.47 27.03
N PRO A 141 -0.39 2.56 27.95
CA PRO A 141 -1.80 2.19 28.12
C PRO A 141 -2.71 3.40 28.46
N GLN A 142 -2.19 4.39 29.19
CA GLN A 142 -2.94 5.59 29.59
C GLN A 142 -2.83 6.72 28.56
N ASN A 143 -1.82 6.69 27.69
CA ASN A 143 -1.59 7.72 26.68
C ASN A 143 -1.28 7.09 25.31
N PRO A 144 -2.31 6.73 24.53
CA PRO A 144 -2.15 6.26 23.15
C PRO A 144 -1.88 7.45 22.21
N ALA A 145 -0.62 7.90 22.16
CA ALA A 145 -0.20 9.14 21.48
C ALA A 145 -0.65 9.25 20.01
N PHE A 146 -0.82 8.12 19.32
CA PHE A 146 -1.22 8.06 17.93
C PHE A 146 -2.69 8.45 17.67
N GLN A 147 -3.55 8.45 18.68
CA GLN A 147 -4.97 8.80 18.52
C GLN A 147 -5.17 10.28 18.14
N ALA A 148 -4.31 11.18 18.62
CA ALA A 148 -4.42 12.61 18.38
C ALA A 148 -3.97 13.06 16.98
N VAL A 149 -3.35 12.16 16.20
CA VAL A 149 -2.60 12.49 14.98
C VAL A 149 -3.06 11.73 13.74
N LYS A 150 -4.30 11.21 13.73
CA LYS A 150 -4.91 10.51 12.58
C LYS A 150 -4.18 9.24 12.13
N PHE A 151 -3.32 8.67 12.96
CA PHE A 151 -2.62 7.43 12.63
C PHE A 151 -3.57 6.25 12.41
N ILE A 152 -4.71 6.20 13.11
CA ILE A 152 -5.73 5.15 12.89
C ILE A 152 -6.19 5.12 11.43
N GLN A 153 -6.34 6.28 10.78
CA GLN A 153 -6.71 6.36 9.36
C GLN A 153 -5.62 5.76 8.46
N VAL A 154 -4.34 5.98 8.78
CA VAL A 154 -3.22 5.34 8.09
C VAL A 154 -3.31 3.82 8.20
N VAL A 155 -3.58 3.30 9.40
CA VAL A 155 -3.73 1.86 9.65
C VAL A 155 -4.92 1.26 8.90
N GLN A 156 -6.06 1.96 8.88
CA GLN A 156 -7.26 1.55 8.15
C GLN A 156 -7.00 1.40 6.65
N LEU A 157 -6.31 2.38 6.06
CA LEU A 157 -6.02 2.40 4.63
C LEU A 157 -4.93 1.38 4.25
N ALA A 158 -3.85 1.30 5.05
CA ALA A 158 -2.73 0.38 4.81
C ALA A 158 -3.04 -1.08 5.20
N GLY A 159 -4.12 -1.31 5.95
CA GLY A 159 -4.58 -2.62 6.36
C GLY A 159 -5.24 -3.39 5.21
N LYS A 160 -6.51 -3.75 5.38
CA LYS A 160 -7.25 -4.56 4.40
C LYS A 160 -7.23 -3.99 2.97
N PRO A 161 -7.56 -2.70 2.71
CA PRO A 161 -7.74 -2.21 1.35
C PRO A 161 -6.47 -2.31 0.50
N LEU A 162 -5.36 -1.76 1.00
CA LEU A 162 -4.08 -1.80 0.29
C LEU A 162 -3.53 -3.23 0.16
N LYS A 163 -3.71 -4.06 1.20
CA LYS A 163 -3.32 -5.48 1.15
C LYS A 163 -4.07 -6.23 0.06
N THR A 164 -5.38 -6.03 -0.06
CA THR A 164 -6.20 -6.64 -1.11
C THR A 164 -5.74 -6.18 -2.50
N ALA A 165 -5.57 -4.86 -2.71
CA ALA A 165 -5.08 -4.33 -3.97
C ALA A 165 -3.70 -4.91 -4.37
N PHE A 166 -2.79 -5.08 -3.40
CA PHE A 166 -1.51 -5.75 -3.64
C PHE A 166 -1.70 -7.19 -4.12
N TYR A 167 -2.51 -8.01 -3.44
CA TYR A 167 -2.69 -9.40 -3.85
C TYR A 167 -3.42 -9.54 -5.19
N ASN A 168 -4.37 -8.65 -5.48
CA ASN A 168 -5.03 -8.60 -6.78
C ASN A 168 -4.04 -8.27 -7.90
N LEU A 169 -3.16 -7.29 -7.68
CA LEU A 169 -2.08 -6.95 -8.61
C LEU A 169 -1.13 -8.14 -8.84
N VAL A 170 -0.78 -8.88 -7.78
CA VAL A 170 0.04 -10.09 -7.90
C VAL A 170 -0.65 -11.12 -8.79
N THR A 171 -1.92 -11.43 -8.52
CA THR A 171 -2.70 -12.39 -9.33
C THR A 171 -2.80 -11.97 -10.79
N SER A 172 -3.17 -10.71 -11.05
CA SER A 172 -3.26 -10.15 -12.41
C SER A 172 -1.92 -10.22 -13.15
N THR A 173 -0.81 -9.90 -12.46
CA THR A 173 0.53 -9.98 -13.02
C THR A 173 0.91 -11.42 -13.38
N GLU A 174 0.64 -12.38 -12.48
CA GLU A 174 0.89 -13.81 -12.69
C GLU A 174 0.06 -14.37 -13.87
N GLU A 175 -1.21 -13.99 -13.98
CA GLU A 175 -2.11 -14.44 -15.05
C GLU A 175 -1.69 -13.93 -16.43
N LYS A 176 -1.39 -12.63 -16.55
CA LYS A 176 -0.91 -12.02 -17.79
C LYS A 176 0.46 -12.53 -18.23
N GLN A 177 1.33 -12.90 -17.29
CA GLN A 177 2.61 -13.52 -17.62
C GLN A 177 2.47 -14.97 -18.13
N ASN A 178 1.45 -15.70 -17.66
CA ASN A 178 1.22 -17.11 -18.05
C ASN A 178 0.43 -17.26 -19.36
N SER A 179 -0.39 -16.27 -19.74
CA SER A 179 -1.15 -16.29 -21.01
C SER A 179 -0.29 -15.99 -22.25
N GLY A 180 0.91 -15.42 -22.07
CA GLY A 180 1.84 -15.02 -23.13
C GLY A 180 2.85 -16.10 -23.56
N ARG A 181 2.40 -17.05 -24.40
CA ARG A 181 3.20 -17.89 -25.33
C ARG A 181 4.22 -18.92 -24.78
N LYS A 182 4.25 -20.04 -25.52
CA LYS A 182 5.24 -21.14 -25.60
C LYS A 182 6.68 -20.62 -25.80
N THR A 183 7.25 -20.02 -24.79
CA THR A 183 8.66 -19.61 -24.77
C THR A 183 9.41 -20.51 -23.79
N ASP A 184 10.70 -20.75 -24.04
CA ASP A 184 11.56 -21.59 -23.18
C ASP A 184 11.28 -21.35 -21.70
N ALA A 185 10.88 -22.40 -20.99
CA ALA A 185 10.43 -22.32 -19.59
C ALA A 185 11.48 -21.64 -18.69
N VAL A 186 12.76 -21.75 -19.05
CA VAL A 186 13.90 -21.12 -18.37
C VAL A 186 13.92 -19.60 -18.60
N ALA A 187 13.67 -19.12 -19.82
CA ALA A 187 13.62 -17.69 -20.14
C ALA A 187 12.42 -17.01 -19.49
N LEU A 188 11.26 -17.68 -19.50
CA LEU A 188 10.05 -17.20 -18.82
C LEU A 188 10.27 -17.13 -17.30
N LYS A 189 10.83 -18.18 -16.68
CA LYS A 189 11.16 -18.21 -15.24
C LYS A 189 12.12 -17.09 -14.85
N ASN A 190 13.16 -16.83 -15.64
CA ASN A 190 14.12 -15.75 -15.37
C ASN A 190 13.51 -14.35 -15.52
N LYS A 191 12.56 -14.17 -16.47
CA LYS A 191 11.81 -12.92 -16.63
C LYS A 191 10.88 -12.68 -15.43
N VAL A 192 10.11 -13.68 -15.04
CA VAL A 192 9.22 -13.64 -13.86
C VAL A 192 10.01 -13.30 -12.60
N LEU A 193 11.14 -13.96 -12.35
CA LEU A 193 11.98 -13.69 -11.17
C LEU A 193 12.54 -12.26 -11.15
N LYS A 194 12.81 -11.65 -12.33
CA LYS A 194 13.26 -10.26 -12.42
C LYS A 194 12.12 -9.27 -12.18
N GLU A 195 10.95 -9.54 -12.74
CA GLU A 195 9.78 -8.64 -12.71
C GLU A 195 8.98 -8.73 -11.39
N THR A 196 9.09 -9.84 -10.65
CA THR A 196 8.35 -10.08 -9.40
C THR A 196 9.23 -10.09 -8.13
N LYS A 197 10.51 -9.70 -8.23
CA LYS A 197 11.47 -9.75 -7.11
C LYS A 197 11.06 -8.98 -5.86
N PHE A 198 10.16 -8.00 -5.99
CA PHE A 198 9.67 -7.21 -4.86
C PHE A 198 8.47 -7.86 -4.16
N ILE A 199 7.75 -8.80 -4.79
CA ILE A 199 6.58 -9.45 -4.19
C ILE A 199 6.93 -10.07 -2.82
N PRO A 200 8.00 -10.90 -2.67
CA PRO A 200 8.36 -11.45 -1.37
C PRO A 200 8.72 -10.38 -0.34
N LYS A 201 9.34 -9.28 -0.78
CA LYS A 201 9.70 -8.16 0.08
C LYS A 201 8.48 -7.38 0.57
N VAL A 202 7.48 -7.20 -0.29
CA VAL A 202 6.21 -6.57 0.08
C VAL A 202 5.45 -7.45 1.07
N ILE A 203 5.37 -8.76 0.81
CA ILE A 203 4.73 -9.73 1.72
C ILE A 203 5.39 -9.66 3.11
N TYR A 204 6.72 -9.72 3.17
CA TYR A 204 7.45 -9.60 4.42
C TYR A 204 7.10 -8.31 5.18
N GLU A 205 7.08 -7.16 4.49
CA GLU A 205 6.74 -5.88 5.14
C GLU A 205 5.27 -5.83 5.60
N ILE A 206 4.33 -6.44 4.88
CA ILE A 206 2.93 -6.59 5.31
C ILE A 206 2.83 -7.45 6.57
N GLU A 207 3.59 -8.54 6.65
CA GLU A 207 3.61 -9.39 7.85
C GLU A 207 4.21 -8.66 9.05
N GLN A 208 5.30 -7.91 8.84
CA GLN A 208 5.84 -7.03 9.89
C GLN A 208 4.83 -5.97 10.31
N PHE A 209 4.10 -5.37 9.37
CA PHE A 209 3.05 -4.39 9.67
C PHE A 209 1.98 -4.96 10.57
N ASN A 210 1.44 -6.13 10.21
CA ASN A 210 0.43 -6.81 11.02
C ASN A 210 0.97 -7.10 12.43
N LYS A 211 2.22 -7.57 12.53
CA LYS A 211 2.88 -7.84 13.81
C LYS A 211 3.01 -6.58 14.66
N GLU A 212 3.55 -5.49 14.10
CA GLU A 212 3.76 -4.24 14.83
C GLU A 212 2.44 -3.58 15.25
N ILE A 213 1.39 -3.69 14.43
CA ILE A 213 0.04 -3.21 14.79
C ILE A 213 -0.55 -4.01 15.94
N LEU A 214 -0.36 -5.33 15.98
CA LEU A 214 -0.79 -6.14 17.12
C LEU A 214 -0.03 -5.75 18.41
N VAL A 215 1.28 -5.51 18.31
CA VAL A 215 2.08 -5.04 19.45
C VAL A 215 1.58 -3.68 19.95
N LEU A 216 1.39 -2.72 19.04
CA LEU A 216 0.88 -1.40 19.38
C LEU A 216 -0.53 -1.45 19.99
N GLY A 217 -1.43 -2.23 19.40
CA GLY A 217 -2.79 -2.40 19.89
C GLY A 217 -2.82 -2.97 21.31
N LYS A 218 -2.04 -4.03 21.57
CA LYS A 218 -1.88 -4.59 22.92
C LYS A 218 -1.29 -3.58 23.92
N LYS A 219 -0.26 -2.84 23.52
CA LYS A 219 0.42 -1.86 24.39
C LYS A 219 -0.47 -0.68 24.76
N SER A 220 -1.33 -0.25 23.84
CA SER A 220 -2.17 0.94 23.98
C SER A 220 -3.59 0.66 24.45
N GLY A 221 -4.03 -0.61 24.44
CA GLY A 221 -5.43 -0.98 24.71
C GLY A 221 -6.41 -0.64 23.58
N VAL A 222 -5.92 -0.14 22.43
CA VAL A 222 -6.76 0.23 21.29
C VAL A 222 -6.88 -0.94 20.32
N PRO A 223 -8.09 -1.36 19.92
CA PRO A 223 -8.31 -2.53 19.06
C PRO A 223 -7.98 -2.24 17.58
N LEU A 224 -6.69 -2.09 17.28
CA LEU A 224 -6.18 -1.85 15.93
C LEU A 224 -6.17 -3.12 15.05
N ASP A 225 -6.31 -4.29 15.66
CA ASP A 225 -6.24 -5.57 14.97
C ASP A 225 -7.39 -5.78 13.98
N SER A 226 -8.55 -5.17 14.25
CA SER A 226 -9.72 -5.17 13.35
C SER A 226 -9.42 -4.65 11.94
N TYR A 227 -8.44 -3.74 11.81
CA TYR A 227 -8.06 -3.11 10.53
C TYR A 227 -7.08 -3.94 9.71
N VAL A 228 -6.36 -4.85 10.34
CA VAL A 228 -5.33 -5.70 9.69
C VAL A 228 -5.75 -7.16 9.57
N LYS A 229 -6.65 -7.63 10.46
CA LYS A 229 -7.21 -8.98 10.42
C LYS A 229 -8.33 -9.06 9.39
N HIS A 230 -7.99 -9.53 8.20
CA HIS A 230 -8.63 -10.65 7.50
C HIS A 230 -7.65 -11.13 6.40
N SER A 231 -7.33 -12.41 6.39
CA SER A 231 -7.70 -13.32 5.28
C SER A 231 -6.97 -14.66 5.37
N ILE A 232 -7.75 -15.72 5.12
CA ILE A 232 -7.38 -17.12 4.87
C ILE A 232 -6.73 -17.28 3.47
N THR A 233 -6.55 -16.17 2.74
CA THR A 233 -6.06 -16.13 1.34
C THR A 233 -4.58 -16.48 1.16
N ARG A 234 -3.85 -16.75 2.24
CA ARG A 234 -2.45 -17.16 2.14
C ARG A 234 -2.29 -18.65 1.76
N ASP A 235 -3.21 -19.50 2.22
CA ASP A 235 -3.03 -20.96 2.13
C ASP A 235 -3.99 -21.61 1.11
N PHE A 236 -5.10 -20.97 0.77
CA PHE A 236 -5.99 -21.39 -0.32
C PHE A 236 -6.32 -20.21 -1.24
N ARG A 237 -5.53 -20.03 -2.30
CA ARG A 237 -5.88 -19.13 -3.40
C ARG A 237 -6.91 -19.82 -4.29
N ILE A 238 -8.19 -19.68 -3.94
CA ILE A 238 -9.28 -20.20 -4.76
C ILE A 238 -9.48 -19.24 -5.95
N LYS A 239 -9.11 -19.68 -7.14
CA LYS A 239 -9.39 -18.96 -8.38
C LYS A 239 -10.86 -19.15 -8.72
N HIS A 240 -11.71 -18.20 -8.35
CA HIS A 240 -13.15 -18.28 -8.54
C HIS A 240 -13.57 -18.69 -9.97
N PRO A 241 -12.96 -18.19 -11.06
CA PRO A 241 -13.31 -18.61 -12.41
C PRO A 241 -13.01 -20.10 -12.68
N GLN A 242 -11.87 -20.60 -12.18
CA GLN A 242 -11.46 -21.99 -12.34
C GLN A 242 -12.24 -22.93 -11.41
N LEU A 243 -12.68 -22.44 -10.25
CA LEU A 243 -13.58 -23.15 -9.36
C LEU A 243 -14.96 -23.30 -10.03
N VAL A 244 -15.51 -22.22 -10.58
CA VAL A 244 -16.81 -22.25 -11.27
C VAL A 244 -16.75 -23.17 -12.50
N GLU A 245 -15.74 -23.02 -13.35
CA GLU A 245 -15.52 -23.92 -14.50
C GLU A 245 -15.32 -25.39 -14.08
N GLY A 246 -14.63 -25.62 -12.96
CA GLY A 246 -14.46 -26.96 -12.38
C GLY A 246 -15.76 -27.54 -11.83
N LEU A 247 -16.60 -26.72 -11.18
CA LEU A 247 -17.90 -27.11 -10.65
C LEU A 247 -18.90 -27.39 -11.79
N GLU A 248 -18.90 -26.57 -12.83
CA GLU A 248 -19.73 -26.77 -14.03
C GLU A 248 -19.39 -28.07 -14.77
N ARG A 249 -18.10 -28.45 -14.82
CA ARG A 249 -17.66 -29.74 -15.39
C ARG A 249 -18.01 -30.97 -14.54
N LEU A 250 -18.30 -30.75 -13.25
CA LEU A 250 -18.63 -31.82 -12.30
C LEU A 250 -20.14 -31.97 -12.11
N ASP A 251 -20.96 -31.11 -12.71
CA ASP A 251 -22.41 -31.24 -12.69
C ASP A 251 -22.83 -32.42 -13.60
N PRO A 252 -23.35 -33.54 -13.06
CA PRO A 252 -23.73 -34.71 -13.83
C PRO A 252 -25.06 -34.53 -14.58
N SER A 253 -25.59 -33.30 -14.63
CA SER A 253 -26.88 -32.94 -15.24
C SER A 253 -26.77 -32.49 -16.71
N GLN A 254 -25.60 -32.61 -17.35
CA GLN A 254 -25.41 -32.48 -18.81
C GLN A 254 -25.22 -33.83 -19.51
#